data_AF-A0A1Z9H578-F1
#
_entry.id   AF-A0A1Z9H578-F1
#
_cell.length_a   1.000
_cell.length_b   1.000
_cell.length_c   1.000
_cell.angle_alpha   90.00
_cell.angle_beta   90.00
_cell.angle_gamma   90.00
#
_symmetry.space_group_name_H-M   'P 1'
#
loop_
_entity.id
_entity.type
_entity.pdbx_description
1 polymer ?
#
loop_
_entity_poly.entity_id
_entity_poly.type
_entity_poly.pdbx_seq_one_letter_code
_entity_poly.pdbx_strand_id
1 'polypeptide(L)'
;MNLKLPPVSPTGPQEALARQTREDGSGSGGGIGQNFEKLLQQVNQQQLTAEAKQVELLTAENKDIHGTMIALEKADISMRLMLQIRNKLVSAYEEVMRMQV
;
A
#
# COMPACT_ATOMS: atom_id res chain seq x y z
N MET A 1 -37.30 -51.98 30.37
CA MET A 1 -35.85 -51.70 30.39
C MET A 1 -35.61 -50.56 29.42
N ASN A 2 -34.96 -49.49 29.90
CA ASN A 2 -34.59 -48.30 29.14
C ASN A 2 -33.80 -48.66 27.88
N LEU A 3 -34.00 -47.92 26.78
CA LEU A 3 -32.95 -47.07 26.23
C LEU A 3 -33.53 -46.19 25.11
N LYS A 4 -33.70 -44.91 25.44
CA LYS A 4 -34.05 -43.83 24.52
C LYS A 4 -32.76 -43.47 23.77
N LEU A 5 -32.71 -43.76 22.48
CA LEU A 5 -31.57 -43.46 21.60
C LEU A 5 -31.44 -41.94 21.43
N PRO A 6 -30.30 -41.31 21.73
CA PRO A 6 -30.06 -39.90 21.41
C PRO A 6 -29.81 -39.72 19.91
N PRO A 7 -30.27 -38.61 19.28
CA PRO A 7 -29.91 -38.28 17.92
C PRO A 7 -28.43 -37.90 17.85
N VAL A 8 -27.72 -38.43 16.85
CA VAL A 8 -26.33 -38.10 16.56
C VAL A 8 -26.21 -36.62 16.19
N SER A 9 -25.52 -35.85 17.02
CA SER A 9 -25.08 -34.50 16.69
C SER A 9 -23.86 -34.62 15.76
N PRO A 10 -23.84 -33.95 14.60
CA PRO A 10 -22.60 -33.72 13.88
C PRO A 10 -21.77 -32.72 14.69
N THR A 11 -20.73 -33.20 15.35
CA THR A 11 -19.67 -32.39 15.94
C THR A 11 -18.97 -31.61 14.83
N GLY A 12 -19.43 -30.38 14.60
CA GLY A 12 -18.80 -29.39 13.74
C GLY A 12 -18.42 -28.15 14.57
N PRO A 13 -17.34 -27.43 14.25
CA PRO A 13 -16.85 -26.28 15.04
C PRO A 13 -17.76 -25.02 15.08
N GLN A 14 -19.03 -25.10 14.70
CA GLN A 14 -19.82 -23.92 14.33
C GLN A 14 -20.61 -23.27 15.48
N GLU A 15 -20.64 -23.84 16.69
CA GLU A 15 -21.44 -23.28 17.80
C GLU A 15 -20.65 -22.35 18.76
N ALA A 16 -19.40 -22.02 18.45
CA ALA A 16 -18.58 -21.07 19.23
C ALA A 16 -18.70 -19.60 18.78
N LEU A 17 -19.37 -19.32 17.66
CA LEU A 17 -19.38 -17.98 17.03
C LEU A 17 -20.56 -17.07 17.49
N ALA A 18 -21.47 -17.57 18.32
CA ALA A 18 -22.68 -16.82 18.71
C ALA A 18 -22.54 -15.95 19.97
N ARG A 19 -21.32 -15.76 20.51
CA ARG A 19 -21.07 -14.96 21.73
C ARG A 19 -20.29 -13.65 21.52
N GLN A 20 -19.98 -13.27 20.29
CA GLN A 20 -19.19 -12.06 19.99
C GLN A 20 -19.98 -11.03 19.17
N THR A 21 -21.15 -10.58 19.64
CA THR A 21 -21.86 -9.43 19.03
C THR A 21 -22.45 -8.47 20.06
N ARG A 22 -21.94 -8.46 21.29
CA ARG A 22 -22.30 -7.44 22.28
C ARG A 22 -21.04 -6.90 22.92
N GLU A 23 -20.62 -5.75 22.40
CA GLU A 23 -19.74 -4.71 22.97
C GLU A 23 -18.79 -4.20 21.88
N ASP A 24 -19.21 -3.17 21.14
CA ASP A 24 -18.58 -1.84 21.17
C ASP A 24 -19.34 -0.92 20.20
N GLY A 25 -20.11 0.00 20.79
CA GLY A 25 -20.58 1.18 20.11
C GLY A 25 -19.81 2.39 20.63
N SER A 26 -18.84 2.88 19.86
CA SER A 26 -18.43 4.29 19.83
C SER A 26 -17.42 4.55 18.71
N GLY A 27 -17.67 5.56 17.86
CA GLY A 27 -16.60 6.20 17.09
C GLY A 27 -16.53 5.96 15.57
N SER A 28 -17.64 5.62 14.90
CA SER A 28 -17.70 5.73 13.43
C SER A 28 -17.80 7.21 13.03
N GLY A 29 -16.66 7.86 12.81
CA GLY A 29 -16.57 9.25 12.35
C GLY A 29 -15.18 9.89 12.37
N GLY A 30 -14.20 9.35 13.11
CA GLY A 30 -12.86 9.95 13.25
C GLY A 30 -11.73 9.29 12.45
N GLY A 31 -11.89 8.04 12.01
CA GLY A 31 -10.76 7.21 11.59
C GLY A 31 -10.12 7.55 10.24
N ILE A 32 -10.87 8.14 9.29
CA ILE A 32 -10.32 8.43 7.95
C ILE A 32 -9.67 9.82 7.91
N GLY A 33 -10.32 10.83 8.52
CA GLY A 33 -9.78 12.19 8.60
C GLY A 33 -8.49 12.25 9.40
N GLN A 34 -8.46 11.63 10.58
CA GLN A 34 -7.25 11.58 11.42
C GLN A 34 -6.13 10.78 10.75
N ASN A 35 -6.46 9.71 10.03
CA ASN A 35 -5.46 8.97 9.25
C ASN A 35 -4.93 9.80 8.08
N PHE A 36 -5.77 10.60 7.41
CA PHE A 36 -5.36 11.49 6.33
C PHE A 36 -4.47 12.62 6.84
N GLU A 37 -4.83 13.27 7.95
CA GLU A 37 -4.00 14.29 8.60
C GLU A 37 -2.64 13.72 9.02
N LYS A 38 -2.63 12.51 9.58
CA LYS A 38 -1.40 11.82 9.96
C LYS A 38 -0.53 11.49 8.75
N LEU A 39 -1.12 11.03 7.65
CA LEU A 39 -0.39 10.77 6.40
C LEU A 39 0.20 12.06 5.81
N LEU A 40 -0.57 13.15 5.84
CA LEU A 40 -0.12 14.45 5.34
C LEU A 40 1.06 15.00 6.15
N GLN A 41 0.98 14.90 7.49
CA GLN A 41 2.10 15.26 8.37
C GLN A 41 3.32 14.37 8.13
N GLN A 42 3.12 13.08 7.90
CA GLN A 42 4.21 12.14 7.63
C GLN A 42 4.92 12.43 6.31
N VAL A 43 4.18 12.81 5.26
CA VAL A 43 4.76 13.25 3.98
C VAL A 43 5.53 14.55 4.14
N ASN A 44 5.01 15.53 4.89
CA ASN A 44 5.71 16.78 5.14
C ASN A 44 7.04 16.55 5.88
N GLN A 45 7.04 15.70 6.90
CA GLN A 45 8.24 15.32 7.64
C GLN A 45 9.27 14.60 6.74
N GLN A 46 8.79 13.72 5.85
CA GLN A 46 9.63 13.04 4.87
C GLN A 46 10.25 14.00 3.85
N GLN A 47 9.51 15.03 3.43
CA GLN A 47 9.98 16.06 2.51
C GLN A 47 11.11 16.89 3.13
N LEU A 48 10.93 17.39 4.36
CA LEU A 48 11.97 18.08 5.12
C LEU A 48 13.23 17.22 5.32
N THR A 49 13.05 15.93 5.60
CA THR A 49 14.17 15.00 5.76
C THR A 49 14.88 14.74 4.44
N ALA A 50 14.14 14.65 3.33
CA ALA A 50 14.69 14.48 2.01
C ALA A 50 15.50 15.70 1.57
N GLU A 51 15.01 16.92 1.82
CA GLU A 51 15.73 18.17 1.57
C GLU A 51 17.05 18.24 2.35
N ALA A 52 17.03 17.89 3.64
CA ALA A 52 18.24 17.84 4.47
C ALA A 52 19.27 16.82 3.94
N LYS A 53 18.81 15.63 3.55
CA LYS A 53 19.66 14.60 2.95
C LYS A 53 20.18 14.99 1.57
N GLN A 54 19.42 15.78 0.81
CA GLN A 54 19.84 16.25 -0.52
C GLN A 54 21.01 17.24 -0.38
N VAL A 55 20.99 18.12 0.62
CA VAL A 55 22.12 19.01 0.95
C VAL A 55 23.34 18.21 1.42
N GLU A 56 23.15 17.17 2.23
CA GLU A 56 24.22 16.28 2.70
C GLU A 56 24.85 15.48 1.55
N LEU A 57 24.05 14.97 0.61
CA LEU A 57 24.51 14.25 -0.57
C LEU A 57 25.31 15.13 -1.54
N LEU A 58 24.92 16.40 -1.71
CA LEU A 58 25.66 17.36 -2.53
C LEU A 58 27.03 17.73 -1.91
N THR A 59 27.18 17.56 -0.59
CA THR A 59 28.44 17.82 0.13
C THR A 59 29.37 16.60 0.14
N ALA A 60 28.82 15.38 -0.05
CA ALA A 60 29.56 14.13 -0.12
C ALA A 60 30.15 13.88 -1.53
N GLU A 61 30.96 14.82 -2.03
CA GLU A 61 31.52 14.86 -3.40
C GLU A 61 32.59 13.78 -3.69
N ASN A 62 32.92 12.85 -2.78
CA ASN A 62 34.18 12.10 -2.89
C ASN A 62 34.16 10.62 -2.51
N LYS A 63 33.15 9.84 -2.95
CA LYS A 63 33.34 8.38 -2.99
C LYS A 63 32.55 7.73 -4.11
N ASP A 64 33.30 7.08 -5.00
CA ASP A 64 32.86 6.03 -5.93
C ASP A 64 32.38 6.49 -7.31
N ILE A 65 33.33 6.78 -8.19
CA ILE A 65 33.10 6.98 -9.64
C ILE A 65 32.42 5.73 -10.26
N HIS A 66 32.73 4.52 -9.79
CA HIS A 66 32.08 3.30 -10.27
C HIS A 66 30.63 3.22 -9.80
N GLY A 67 30.36 3.57 -8.55
CA GLY A 67 29.00 3.70 -8.00
C GLY A 67 28.17 4.73 -8.76
N THR A 68 28.77 5.87 -9.13
CA THR A 68 28.13 6.90 -9.96
C THR A 68 27.82 6.38 -11.36
N MET A 69 28.75 5.67 -12.00
CA MET A 69 28.52 5.07 -13.32
C MET A 69 27.39 4.02 -13.30
N ILE A 70 27.33 3.18 -12.26
CA ILE A 70 26.26 2.19 -12.07
C ILE A 70 24.91 2.88 -11.82
N ALA A 71 24.90 3.95 -11.03
CA ALA A 71 23.69 4.73 -10.78
C ALA A 71 23.18 5.40 -12.06
N LEU A 72 24.07 5.93 -12.89
CA LEU A 72 23.74 6.51 -14.20
C LEU A 72 23.16 5.45 -15.15
N GLU A 73 23.79 4.27 -15.25
CA GLU A 73 23.29 3.17 -16.09
C GLU A 73 21.91 2.68 -15.62
N LYS A 74 21.72 2.55 -14.30
CA LYS A 74 20.43 2.19 -13.72
C LYS A 74 19.36 3.25 -14.00
N ALA A 75 19.72 4.53 -13.94
CA ALA A 75 18.82 5.64 -14.24
C ALA A 75 18.38 5.63 -15.71
N ASP A 76 19.31 5.41 -16.66
CA ASP A 76 19.00 5.29 -18.09
C ASP A 76 18.01 4.14 -18.37
N ILE A 77 18.28 2.94 -17.84
CA ILE A 77 17.39 1.78 -18.00
C ILE A 77 16.00 2.07 -17.40
N SER A 78 15.96 2.66 -16.21
CA SER A 78 14.70 3.00 -15.53
C SER A 78 13.89 4.04 -16.32
N MET A 79 14.56 5.01 -16.93
CA MET A 79 13.92 6.04 -17.74
C MET A 79 13.32 5.44 -19.01
N ARG A 80 14.05 4.54 -19.69
CA ARG A 80 13.52 3.81 -20.86
C ARG A 80 12.29 3.00 -20.50
N LEU A 81 12.30 2.32 -19.35
CA LEU A 81 11.15 1.58 -18.86
C LEU A 81 9.95 2.50 -18.57
N MET A 82 10.18 3.65 -17.92
CA MET A 82 9.13 4.63 -17.67
C MET A 82 8.49 5.15 -18.95
N LEU A 83 9.27 5.41 -20.01
CA LEU A 83 8.73 5.84 -21.30
C LEU A 83 7.82 4.76 -21.92
N GLN A 84 8.21 3.49 -21.82
CA GLN A 84 7.37 2.38 -22.29
C GLN A 84 6.06 2.27 -21.49
N ILE A 85 6.13 2.44 -20.17
CA ILE A 85 4.94 2.45 -19.31
C ILE A 85 4.05 3.64 -19.66
N ARG A 86 4.60 4.84 -19.80
CA ARG A 86 3.87 6.06 -20.23
C ARG A 86 3.11 5.80 -21.52
N ASN A 87 3.78 5.26 -22.54
CA ASN A 87 3.16 4.98 -23.83
C ASN A 87 2.02 3.96 -23.69
N LYS A 88 2.22 2.89 -22.92
CA LYS A 88 1.16 1.89 -22.66
C LYS A 88 -0.04 2.47 -21.90
N LEU A 89 0.19 3.34 -20.92
CA LEU A 89 -0.88 3.99 -20.16
C LEU A 89 -1.69 4.95 -21.04
N VAL A 90 -1.03 5.72 -21.90
CA VAL A 90 -1.71 6.58 -22.88
C VAL A 90 -2.55 5.75 -23.83
N SER A 91 -2.00 4.67 -24.41
CA SER A 91 -2.78 3.78 -25.28
C SER A 91 -3.94 3.11 -24.55
N ALA A 92 -3.77 2.70 -23.29
CA ALA A 92 -4.85 2.12 -22.49
C ALA A 92 -5.97 3.13 -22.23
N TYR A 93 -5.63 4.40 -21.98
CA TYR A 93 -6.60 5.48 -21.82
C TYR A 93 -7.36 5.76 -23.13
N GLU A 94 -6.65 5.85 -24.25
CA GLU A 94 -7.26 6.00 -25.58
C GLU A 94 -8.20 4.82 -25.92
N GLU A 95 -7.84 3.61 -25.51
CA GLU A 95 -8.66 2.42 -25.76
C GLU A 95 -9.95 2.43 -24.93
N VAL A 96 -9.88 2.79 -23.64
CA VAL A 96 -11.07 2.95 -22.79
C VAL A 96 -12.01 4.02 -23.33
N MET A 97 -11.46 5.13 -23.83
CA MET A 97 -12.23 6.20 -24.50
C MET A 97 -12.95 5.69 -25.76
N ARG A 98 -12.28 4.87 -26.57
CA ARG A 98 -12.88 4.27 -27.78
C ARG A 98 -14.00 3.28 -27.47
N MET A 99 -13.99 2.64 -26.30
CA MET A 99 -15.06 1.72 -25.90
C MET A 99 -16.33 2.41 -25.40
N GLN A 100 -16.25 3.71 -25.04
CA GLN A 100 -17.36 4.44 -24.42
C GLN A 100 -18.17 5.34 -25.37
N VAL A 101 -17.80 5.40 -26.65
CA VAL A 101 -18.58 6.11 -27.69
C VAL A 101 -19.53 5.18 -28.44
#